data_AF-A0A2K3M9Z0-F1
#
_entry.id   AF-A0A2K3M9Z0-F1
#
_cell.length_a   1.000
_cell.length_b   1.000
_cell.length_c   1.000
_cell.angle_alpha   90.00
_cell.angle_beta   90.00
_cell.angle_gamma   90.00
#
_symmetry.space_group_name_H-M   'P 1'
#
loop_
_entity.id
_entity.type
_entity.pdbx_description
1 polymer ?
#
loop_
_entity_poly.entity_id
_entity_poly.type
_entity_poly.pdbx_seq_one_letter_code
_entity_poly.pdbx_strand_id
1 'polypeptide(L)'
;MEEQMDTFNIPQYTPSPSEVRLEVLREGSFTIDCLEVTTVHWNAYDDFNDIDFESDDLSKPFIDGAYNVTNCMRAVAEPLLVSHFGEAIIEEVFGRYLEILVDRMSKEKTEFIN
;
A
#
# COMPACT_ATOMS: atom_id res chain seq x y z
N MET A 1 -0.46 21.36 13.91
CA MET A 1 -0.69 20.27 12.93
C MET A 1 0.45 20.22 11.92
N GLU A 2 0.80 21.32 11.27
CA GLU A 2 1.93 21.37 10.32
C GLU A 2 3.25 20.87 10.93
N GLU A 3 3.68 21.44 12.07
CA GLU A 3 4.91 20.99 12.76
C GLU A 3 4.88 19.50 13.21
N GLN A 4 3.70 18.97 13.53
CA GLN A 4 3.56 17.54 13.86
C GLN A 4 3.66 16.67 12.61
N MET A 5 3.17 17.15 11.47
CA MET A 5 3.30 16.46 10.19
C MET A 5 4.77 16.43 9.75
N ASP A 6 5.48 17.55 9.87
CA ASP A 6 6.88 17.68 9.46
C ASP A 6 7.84 16.78 10.26
N THR A 7 7.45 16.42 11.48
CA THR A 7 8.24 15.56 12.37
C THR A 7 7.84 14.09 12.31
N PHE A 8 6.67 13.77 11.72
CA PHE A 8 6.21 12.39 11.60
C PHE A 8 6.90 11.69 10.43
N ASN A 9 7.58 10.57 10.73
CA ASN A 9 8.20 9.73 9.71
C ASN A 9 7.75 8.28 9.92
N ILE A 10 7.49 7.58 8.82
CA ILE A 10 7.17 6.16 8.86
C ILE A 10 8.49 5.37 8.83
N PRO A 11 8.77 4.52 9.83
CA PRO A 11 10.01 3.74 9.91
C PRO A 11 9.96 2.53 8.96
N GLN A 12 9.71 2.77 7.67
CA GLN A 12 9.60 1.77 6.63
C GLN A 12 10.52 2.16 5.48
N TYR A 13 11.27 1.17 4.99
CA TYR A 13 12.11 1.32 3.81
C TYR A 13 11.93 0.08 2.93
N THR A 14 11.62 0.30 1.65
CA THR A 14 11.49 -0.75 0.64
C THR A 14 12.76 -0.75 -0.20
N PRO A 15 13.73 -1.63 0.07
CA PRO A 15 14.98 -1.68 -0.70
C PRO A 15 14.73 -2.18 -2.12
N SER A 16 15.50 -1.69 -3.08
CA SER A 16 15.59 -2.28 -4.40
C SER A 16 16.34 -3.63 -4.36
N PRO A 17 16.12 -4.54 -5.32
CA PRO A 17 16.88 -5.79 -5.41
C PRO A 17 18.40 -5.55 -5.49
N SER A 18 18.81 -4.46 -6.13
CA SER A 18 20.22 -4.05 -6.20
C SER A 18 20.78 -3.69 -4.83
N GLU A 19 20.03 -2.98 -3.99
CA GLU A 19 20.43 -2.63 -2.62
C GLU A 19 20.50 -3.89 -1.74
N VAL A 20 19.51 -4.79 -1.84
CA VAL A 20 19.54 -6.09 -1.14
C VAL A 20 20.78 -6.89 -1.54
N ARG A 21 21.03 -7.02 -2.85
CA ARG A 21 22.20 -7.75 -3.36
C ARG A 21 23.51 -7.14 -2.88
N LEU A 22 23.63 -5.82 -2.92
CA LEU A 22 24.81 -5.11 -2.47
C LEU A 22 25.07 -5.37 -0.99
N GLU A 23 24.04 -5.31 -0.15
CA GLU A 23 24.17 -5.48 1.29
C GLU A 23 24.61 -6.91 1.66
N VAL A 24 24.01 -7.93 1.04
CA VAL A 24 24.38 -9.33 1.27
C VAL A 24 25.84 -9.60 0.88
N LEU A 25 26.29 -9.06 -0.27
CA LEU A 25 27.67 -9.21 -0.71
C LEU A 25 28.65 -8.43 0.18
N ARG A 26 28.24 -7.26 0.69
CA ARG A 26 29.04 -6.44 1.59
C ARG A 26 29.23 -7.09 2.95
N GLU A 27 28.18 -7.71 3.47
CA GLU A 27 28.20 -8.41 4.76
C GLU A 27 29.00 -9.73 4.66
N GLY A 28 28.75 -10.53 3.62
CA GLY A 28 29.62 -11.65 3.21
C GLY A 28 29.39 -12.99 3.91
N SER A 29 28.43 -13.12 4.83
CA SER A 29 28.10 -14.39 5.50
C SER A 29 27.23 -15.31 4.64
N PHE A 30 26.57 -14.78 3.61
CA PHE A 30 25.60 -15.51 2.79
C PHE A 30 25.91 -15.43 1.29
N THR A 31 25.53 -16.48 0.56
CA THR A 31 25.47 -16.48 -0.91
C THR A 31 24.02 -16.34 -1.37
N ILE A 32 23.81 -15.64 -2.49
CA ILE A 32 22.48 -15.46 -3.08
C ILE A 32 22.22 -16.59 -4.07
N ASP A 33 21.34 -17.52 -3.70
CA ASP A 33 20.90 -18.60 -4.60
C ASP A 33 19.81 -18.12 -5.58
N CYS A 34 18.89 -17.28 -5.11
CA CYS A 34 17.84 -16.67 -5.90
C CYS A 34 17.51 -15.27 -5.36
N LEU A 35 17.26 -14.31 -6.26
CA LEU A 35 16.78 -12.98 -5.93
C LEU A 35 15.77 -12.56 -7.00
N GLU A 36 14.50 -12.51 -6.62
CA GLU A 36 13.38 -12.24 -7.51
C GLU A 36 12.53 -11.09 -6.97
N VAL A 37 11.80 -10.45 -7.89
CA VAL A 37 10.82 -9.42 -7.58
C VAL A 37 9.47 -9.91 -8.05
N THR A 38 8.46 -9.74 -7.21
CA THR A 38 7.09 -10.15 -7.49
C THR A 38 6.14 -8.98 -7.39
N THR A 39 5.20 -8.94 -8.32
CA THR A 39 4.14 -7.94 -8.34
C THR A 39 2.88 -8.53 -7.72
N VAL A 40 2.25 -7.81 -6.80
CA VAL A 40 0.98 -8.19 -6.17
C VAL A 40 -0.05 -7.12 -6.47
N HIS A 41 -1.11 -7.47 -7.19
CA HIS A 41 -2.21 -6.55 -7.48
C HIS A 41 -2.95 -6.16 -6.20
N TRP A 42 -3.36 -4.90 -6.11
CA TRP A 42 -4.12 -4.39 -4.97
C TRP A 42 -5.56 -4.93 -4.94
N ASN A 43 -6.07 -5.34 -6.09
CA ASN A 43 -7.36 -6.02 -6.21
C ASN A 43 -7.11 -7.53 -6.42
N ALA A 44 -7.87 -8.37 -5.71
CA ALA A 44 -7.82 -9.82 -5.88
C ALA A 44 -8.55 -10.29 -7.16
N TYR A 45 -9.38 -9.42 -7.75
CA TYR A 45 -10.05 -9.68 -9.03
C TYR A 45 -9.15 -9.17 -10.16
N ASP A 46 -8.34 -10.09 -10.70
CA ASP A 46 -7.36 -9.84 -11.76
C ASP A 46 -7.96 -9.52 -13.13
N ASP A 47 -9.26 -9.67 -13.32
CA ASP A 47 -9.83 -9.61 -14.67
C ASP A 47 -10.33 -8.20 -15.03
N PHE A 48 -9.40 -7.29 -15.29
CA PHE A 48 -9.70 -6.02 -15.94
C PHE A 48 -10.25 -6.21 -17.38
N ASN A 49 -10.12 -7.41 -17.98
CA ASN A 49 -10.57 -7.69 -19.34
C ASN A 49 -12.04 -8.16 -19.41
N ASP A 50 -12.63 -8.61 -18.30
CA ASP A 50 -14.05 -9.01 -18.20
C ASP A 50 -14.96 -7.91 -17.63
N ILE A 51 -14.40 -6.72 -17.40
CA ILE A 51 -15.15 -5.56 -16.92
C ILE A 51 -15.90 -4.92 -18.08
N ASP A 52 -17.13 -5.38 -18.31
CA ASP A 52 -18.08 -4.76 -19.25
C ASP A 52 -18.46 -3.36 -18.71
N PHE A 53 -17.98 -2.31 -19.39
CA PHE A 53 -18.06 -0.90 -18.98
C PHE A 53 -19.49 -0.33 -18.90
N GLU A 54 -20.53 -1.13 -19.20
CA GLU A 54 -21.93 -0.70 -19.25
C GLU A 54 -22.77 -1.04 -18.01
N SER A 55 -22.21 -1.66 -16.96
CA SER A 55 -22.99 -1.98 -15.74
C SER A 55 -22.80 -0.98 -14.59
N ASP A 56 -23.88 -0.67 -13.88
CA ASP A 56 -23.89 0.23 -12.70
C ASP A 56 -23.20 -0.40 -11.46
N ASP A 57 -22.75 -1.66 -11.57
CA ASP A 57 -22.13 -2.48 -10.50
C ASP A 57 -20.59 -2.42 -10.51
N LEU A 58 -20.00 -1.67 -11.45
CA LEU A 58 -18.55 -1.48 -11.63
C LEU A 58 -17.83 -0.85 -10.45
N SER A 59 -18.55 -0.16 -9.57
CA SER A 59 -17.97 0.49 -8.40
C SER A 59 -17.57 -0.51 -7.31
N LYS A 60 -18.24 -1.67 -7.22
CA LYS A 60 -18.02 -2.63 -6.12
C LYS A 60 -16.62 -3.24 -6.08
N PRO A 61 -16.05 -3.77 -7.18
CA PRO A 61 -14.72 -4.38 -7.13
C PRO A 61 -13.63 -3.39 -6.70
N PHE A 62 -13.73 -2.13 -7.14
CA PHE A 62 -12.80 -1.08 -6.75
C PHE A 62 -13.00 -0.65 -5.30
N ILE A 63 -14.25 -0.55 -4.83
CA ILE A 63 -14.56 -0.26 -3.43
C ILE A 63 -14.03 -1.36 -2.52
N ASP A 64 -14.24 -2.64 -2.88
CA ASP A 64 -13.78 -3.78 -2.09
C ASP A 64 -12.24 -3.87 -2.07
N GLY A 65 -11.59 -3.68 -3.21
CA GLY A 65 -10.12 -3.61 -3.29
C GLY A 65 -9.54 -2.46 -2.46
N ALA A 66 -10.10 -1.26 -2.60
CA ALA A 66 -9.67 -0.08 -1.85
C ALA A 66 -9.90 -0.26 -0.34
N TYR A 67 -11.02 -0.87 0.05
CA TYR A 67 -11.34 -1.18 1.45
C TYR A 67 -10.34 -2.16 2.04
N ASN A 68 -9.99 -3.23 1.31
CA ASN A 68 -9.00 -4.21 1.75
C ASN A 68 -7.61 -3.58 1.92
N VAL A 69 -7.15 -2.77 0.95
CA VAL A 69 -5.86 -2.06 1.04
C VAL A 69 -5.88 -1.04 2.18
N THR A 70 -6.98 -0.30 2.37
CA THR A 70 -7.16 0.64 3.49
C THR A 70 -6.97 -0.07 4.82
N ASN A 71 -7.65 -1.21 5.02
CA ASN A 71 -7.56 -1.97 6.26
C ASN A 71 -6.18 -2.61 6.47
N CYS A 72 -5.54 -3.09 5.41
CA CYS A 72 -4.17 -3.61 5.47
C CYS A 72 -3.20 -2.53 5.94
N MET A 73 -3.24 -1.35 5.31
CA MET A 73 -2.41 -0.22 5.69
C MET A 73 -2.76 0.31 7.08
N ARG A 74 -4.05 0.32 7.46
CA ARG A 74 -4.52 0.71 8.79
C ARG A 74 -3.89 -0.16 9.87
N ALA A 75 -3.92 -1.48 9.70
CA ALA A 75 -3.32 -2.41 10.65
C ALA A 75 -1.82 -2.14 10.90
N VAL A 76 -1.09 -1.65 9.89
CA VAL A 76 0.35 -1.33 9.99
C VAL A 76 0.59 0.07 10.56
N ALA A 77 -0.15 1.08 10.07
CA ALA A 77 0.14 2.49 10.33
C ALA A 77 -0.60 3.09 11.52
N GLU A 78 -1.78 2.56 11.89
CA GLU A 78 -2.62 3.12 12.96
C GLU A 78 -1.89 3.27 14.30
N PRO A 79 -1.09 2.29 14.78
CA PRO A 79 -0.35 2.46 16.04
C PRO A 79 0.61 3.66 16.01
N LEU A 80 1.25 3.91 14.87
CA LEU A 80 2.16 5.05 14.68
C LEU A 80 1.39 6.37 14.66
N LEU A 81 0.26 6.40 13.95
CA LEU A 81 -0.60 7.59 13.86
C LEU A 81 -1.22 7.94 15.21
N VAL A 82 -1.73 6.95 15.96
CA VAL A 82 -2.27 7.14 17.31
C VAL A 82 -1.19 7.66 18.25
N SER A 83 0.01 7.08 18.20
CA SER A 83 1.10 7.50 19.08
C SER A 83 1.55 8.94 18.84
N HIS A 84 1.46 9.46 17.61
CA HIS A 84 1.97 10.78 17.25
C HIS A 84 0.90 11.86 17.22
N PHE A 85 -0.31 11.54 16.73
CA PHE A 85 -1.41 12.48 16.51
C PHE A 85 -2.62 12.26 17.42
N GLY A 86 -2.70 11.11 18.11
CA GLY A 86 -3.84 10.72 18.94
C GLY A 86 -4.97 10.02 18.16
N GLU A 87 -5.92 9.44 18.90
CA GLU A 87 -7.01 8.63 18.34
C GLU A 87 -8.08 9.45 17.61
N ALA A 88 -8.20 10.75 17.93
CA ALA A 88 -9.31 11.59 17.48
C ALA A 88 -9.39 11.76 15.95
N ILE A 89 -8.27 11.57 15.24
CA ILE A 89 -8.18 11.78 13.78
C ILE A 89 -8.26 10.47 12.98
N ILE A 90 -8.19 9.31 13.63
CA ILE A 90 -7.93 8.03 12.95
C ILE A 90 -9.05 7.68 11.97
N GLU A 91 -10.30 7.80 12.40
CA GLU A 91 -11.44 7.49 11.53
C GLU A 91 -11.51 8.44 10.32
N GLU A 92 -11.20 9.72 10.52
CA GLU A 92 -11.19 10.70 9.43
C GLU A 92 -10.05 10.44 8.43
N VAL A 93 -8.84 10.14 8.92
CA VAL A 93 -7.67 9.87 8.08
C VAL A 93 -7.90 8.62 7.22
N PHE A 94 -8.37 7.52 7.80
CA PHE A 94 -8.62 6.30 7.04
C PHE A 94 -9.85 6.39 6.14
N GLY A 95 -10.86 7.18 6.50
CA GLY A 95 -11.98 7.51 5.61
C GLY A 95 -11.51 8.24 4.35
N ARG A 96 -10.70 9.30 4.51
CA ARG A 96 -10.11 10.03 3.37
C ARG A 96 -9.14 9.16 2.56
N TYR A 97 -8.37 8.31 3.23
CA TYR A 97 -7.45 7.39 2.55
C TYR A 97 -8.21 6.41 1.65
N LEU A 98 -9.33 5.86 2.14
CA LEU A 98 -10.22 5.00 1.36
C LEU A 98 -10.75 5.70 0.11
N GLU A 99 -11.27 6.92 0.24
CA GLU A 99 -11.77 7.71 -0.89
C GLU A 99 -10.70 7.93 -1.96
N ILE A 100 -9.47 8.25 -1.54
CA ILE A 100 -8.32 8.41 -2.45
C ILE A 100 -8.01 7.10 -3.17
N LEU A 101 -8.06 5.96 -2.46
CA LEU A 101 -7.80 4.65 -3.07
C LEU A 101 -8.86 4.26 -4.08
N VAL A 102 -10.15 4.47 -3.79
CA VAL A 102 -11.25 4.21 -4.73
C VAL A 102 -11.06 5.03 -6.01
N ASP A 103 -10.77 6.32 -5.89
CA ASP A 103 -10.53 7.20 -7.04
C ASP A 103 -9.33 6.73 -7.87
N ARG A 104 -8.20 6.40 -7.23
CA ARG A 104 -6.98 5.94 -7.93
C ARG A 104 -7.17 4.60 -8.61
N MET A 105 -7.78 3.63 -7.94
CA MET A 105 -8.01 2.30 -8.49
C MET A 105 -8.95 2.33 -9.71
N SER A 106 -9.86 3.30 -9.79
CA SER A 106 -10.73 3.48 -10.97
C SER A 106 -9.99 4.01 -12.21
N LYS A 107 -8.80 4.61 -12.03
CA LYS A 107 -8.05 5.29 -13.10
C LYS A 107 -6.79 4.56 -13.51
N GLU A 108 -6.18 3.80 -12.60
CA GLU A 108 -4.85 3.24 -12.76
C GLU A 108 -4.78 1.79 -12.26
N LYS A 109 -3.91 1.01 -12.90
CA LYS A 109 -3.56 -0.33 -12.40
C LYS A 109 -2.66 -0.18 -11.18
N THR A 110 -3.13 -0.63 -10.01
CA THR A 110 -2.43 -0.46 -8.74
C THR A 110 -1.82 -1.78 -8.26
N GLU A 111 -0.54 -1.73 -7.94
CA GLU A 111 0.33 -2.90 -7.72
C GLU A 111 1.31 -2.62 -6.57
N PHE A 112 1.56 -3.63 -5.74
CA PHE A 112 2.72 -3.70 -4.87
C PHE A 112 3.84 -4.43 -5.60
N ILE A 113 5.08 -4.00 -5.38
CA ILE A 113 6.28 -4.67 -5.87
C ILE A 113 7.05 -5.12 -4.62
N ASN A 114 7.25 -6.43 -4.48
CA ASN A 114 8.02 -7.06 -3.41
C ASN A 114 9.32 -7.64 -3.95
#